data_AF-A0A7J5XWG7-F1
#
_entry.id   AF-A0A7J5XWG7-F1
#
_cell.length_a   1.000
_cell.length_b   1.000
_cell.length_c   1.000
_cell.angle_alpha   90.00
_cell.angle_beta   90.00
_cell.angle_gamma   90.00
#
_symmetry.space_group_name_H-M   'P 1'
#
loop_
_entity.id
_entity.type
_entity.pdbx_description
1 polymer ?
#
loop_
_entity_poly.entity_id
_entity_poly.type
_entity_poly.pdbx_seq_one_letter_code
_entity_poly.pdbx_strand_id
1 'polypeptide(L)'
;MMCITKLCQSEITMLLTSSLCQSQLMSLFTICPACCGETQGYVEQQEGTYIKIKQVCATCGYERFWQNQPMLHRNMPACNLLLSGAIHFSGCMATQTIRMLKLFGLQCISASTFFRHQRLYTIPTIVQAWQNEQAGIIRELKEVGSSEVPSSTWCELEGLKRSIDFLKEQHMQVSALITDRNRQVAKWVREELCPGGTSHFFDIWHIGKSLGKALDAAAKERECEDLKLWSQPSLITCTGLQLPLLMEIQM
;
A
#
# COMPACT_ATOMS: atom_id res chain seq x y z
N MET A 1 21.05 -28.87 -18.86
CA MET A 1 19.66 -29.28 -18.52
C MET A 1 19.25 -28.60 -17.20
N MET A 2 19.20 -27.26 -17.22
CA MET A 2 18.80 -26.37 -16.13
C MET A 2 17.65 -25.53 -16.68
N CYS A 3 16.39 -25.83 -16.35
CA CYS A 3 15.30 -24.84 -16.47
C CYS A 3 13.90 -25.24 -15.99
N ILE A 4 13.73 -26.33 -15.21
CA ILE A 4 12.37 -26.72 -14.75
C ILE A 4 12.20 -26.65 -13.22
N THR A 5 13.29 -26.70 -12.44
CA THR A 5 13.20 -26.71 -10.96
C THR A 5 13.04 -25.34 -10.30
N LYS A 6 13.34 -24.21 -10.96
CA LYS A 6 13.20 -22.87 -10.34
C LYS A 6 11.82 -22.22 -10.52
N LEU A 7 11.05 -22.59 -11.54
CA LEU A 7 9.71 -22.04 -11.77
C LEU A 7 8.63 -22.74 -10.93
N CYS A 8 8.85 -23.99 -10.54
CA CYS A 8 7.86 -24.77 -9.79
C CYS A 8 7.74 -24.39 -8.29
N GLN A 9 8.68 -23.60 -7.75
CA GLN A 9 8.66 -23.19 -6.35
C GLN A 9 7.80 -21.94 -6.06
N SER A 10 7.50 -21.11 -7.06
CA SER A 10 6.70 -19.88 -6.88
C SER A 10 5.20 -20.08 -7.08
N GLU A 11 4.77 -21.09 -7.84
CA GLU A 11 3.34 -21.28 -8.18
C GLU A 11 2.57 -22.15 -7.17
N ILE A 12 3.28 -22.94 -6.34
CA ILE A 12 2.66 -23.95 -5.46
C ILE A 12 2.47 -23.45 -4.00
N THR A 13 2.99 -22.27 -3.64
CA THR A 13 3.05 -21.86 -2.22
C THR A 13 1.68 -21.59 -1.57
N MET A 14 0.71 -21.01 -2.29
CA MET A 14 -0.62 -20.72 -1.71
C MET A 14 -1.55 -21.93 -1.66
N LEU A 15 -1.38 -22.91 -2.56
CA LEU A 15 -2.32 -24.03 -2.71
C LEU A 15 -2.17 -25.11 -1.63
N LEU A 16 -0.99 -25.22 -1.01
CA LEU A 16 -0.70 -26.30 -0.04
C LEU A 16 -1.31 -26.12 1.34
N THR A 17 -2.08 -25.06 1.58
CA THR A 17 -2.54 -24.69 2.94
C THR A 17 -4.06 -24.69 3.11
N SER A 18 -4.80 -25.27 2.16
CA SER A 18 -6.21 -25.60 2.40
C SER A 18 -6.34 -26.90 3.22
N SER A 19 -7.41 -27.03 4.01
CA SER A 19 -7.73 -28.28 4.71
C SER A 19 -7.87 -29.47 3.75
N LEU A 20 -8.25 -29.23 2.49
CA LEU A 20 -8.30 -30.25 1.43
C LEU A 20 -6.91 -30.79 1.07
N CYS A 21 -5.87 -29.95 1.05
CA CYS A 21 -4.52 -30.37 0.66
C CYS A 21 -3.65 -30.84 1.82
N GLN A 22 -4.05 -30.57 3.07
CA GLN A 22 -3.26 -30.91 4.25
C GLN A 22 -3.03 -32.43 4.36
N SER A 23 -4.05 -33.27 4.12
CA SER A 23 -3.91 -34.73 4.18
C SER A 23 -2.91 -35.27 3.13
N GLN A 24 -2.98 -34.74 1.91
CA GLN A 24 -2.06 -35.08 0.82
C GLN A 24 -0.63 -34.64 1.15
N LEU A 25 -0.44 -33.43 1.69
CA LEU A 25 0.88 -32.97 2.12
C LEU A 25 1.45 -33.87 3.22
N MET A 26 0.65 -34.21 4.24
CA MET A 26 1.10 -35.06 5.35
C MET A 26 1.46 -36.49 4.90
N SER A 27 0.85 -36.98 3.82
CA SER A 27 1.18 -38.28 3.23
C SER A 27 2.64 -38.38 2.74
N LEU A 28 3.29 -37.24 2.43
CA LEU A 28 4.69 -37.19 2.01
C LEU A 28 5.68 -37.47 3.16
N PHE A 29 5.18 -37.59 4.38
CA PHE A 29 5.99 -37.77 5.59
C PHE A 29 5.69 -39.07 6.33
N THR A 30 5.00 -40.02 5.69
CA THR A 30 4.67 -41.33 6.28
C THR A 30 5.81 -42.34 6.20
N ILE A 31 6.78 -42.13 5.31
CA ILE A 31 7.92 -43.03 5.10
C ILE A 31 9.25 -42.30 5.33
N CYS A 32 10.16 -42.95 6.07
CA CYS A 32 11.51 -42.46 6.30
C CYS A 32 12.35 -42.55 5.02
N PRO A 33 12.96 -41.46 4.53
CA PRO A 33 13.80 -41.50 3.34
C PRO A 33 15.15 -42.21 3.57
N ALA A 34 15.56 -42.43 4.81
CA ALA A 34 16.85 -43.05 5.14
C ALA A 34 16.77 -44.57 5.34
N CYS A 35 15.71 -45.08 5.98
CA CYS A 35 15.58 -46.51 6.32
C CYS A 35 14.28 -47.16 5.83
N CYS A 36 13.44 -46.42 5.09
CA CYS A 36 12.13 -46.87 4.61
C CYS A 36 11.14 -47.30 5.71
N GLY A 37 11.45 -47.01 6.98
CA GLY A 37 10.54 -47.29 8.11
C GLY A 37 9.34 -46.34 8.14
N GLU A 38 8.28 -46.76 8.83
CA GLU A 38 7.11 -45.92 9.05
C GLU A 38 7.46 -44.71 9.94
N THR A 39 6.90 -43.56 9.58
CA THR A 39 7.14 -42.27 10.25
C THR A 39 5.88 -41.42 10.19
N GLN A 40 5.88 -40.32 10.93
CA GLN A 40 4.87 -39.29 10.80
C GLN A 40 5.52 -37.91 10.80
N GLY A 41 5.04 -37.05 9.92
CA GLY A 41 5.30 -35.61 10.01
C GLY A 41 4.32 -34.96 10.97
N TYR A 42 4.70 -33.84 11.55
CA TYR A 42 3.78 -32.92 12.24
C TYR A 42 4.13 -31.48 11.92
N VAL A 43 3.11 -30.61 11.99
CA VAL A 43 3.29 -29.17 11.81
C VAL A 43 4.00 -28.62 13.05
N GLU A 44 5.25 -28.20 12.88
CA GLU A 44 6.06 -27.60 13.94
C GLU A 44 5.76 -26.10 14.08
N GLN A 45 5.55 -25.40 12.96
CA GLN A 45 5.28 -23.97 12.95
C GLN A 45 4.26 -23.61 11.88
N GLN A 46 3.39 -22.66 12.20
CA GLN A 46 2.41 -22.12 11.29
C GLN A 46 2.24 -20.60 11.49
N GLU A 47 2.40 -19.81 10.44
CA GLU A 47 2.24 -18.35 10.50
C GLU A 47 1.66 -17.76 9.21
N GLY A 48 0.38 -17.37 9.23
CA GLY A 48 -0.31 -16.95 8.01
C GLY A 48 -0.21 -18.08 6.98
N THR A 49 0.29 -17.80 5.78
CA THR A 49 0.51 -18.80 4.72
C THR A 49 1.68 -19.76 4.98
N TYR A 50 2.52 -19.53 6.00
CA TYR A 50 3.71 -20.34 6.29
C TYR A 50 3.37 -21.60 7.06
N ILE A 51 3.96 -22.72 6.65
CA ILE A 51 3.95 -23.99 7.37
C ILE A 51 5.37 -24.58 7.36
N LYS A 52 5.81 -25.03 8.54
CA LYS A 52 7.01 -25.85 8.74
C LYS A 52 6.60 -27.21 9.30
N ILE A 53 7.05 -28.28 8.65
CA ILE A 53 6.78 -29.66 9.04
C ILE A 53 8.09 -30.28 9.52
N LYS A 54 8.03 -30.98 10.65
CA LYS A 54 9.12 -31.81 11.16
C LYS A 54 8.73 -33.28 10.99
N GLN A 55 9.64 -34.07 10.44
CA GLN A 55 9.52 -35.52 10.35
C GLN A 55 10.61 -36.16 11.19
N VAL A 56 10.22 -37.11 12.04
CA VAL A 56 11.14 -37.87 12.90
C VAL A 56 10.90 -39.36 12.68
N CYS A 57 11.98 -40.12 12.54
CA CYS A 57 11.93 -41.58 12.45
C CYS A 57 12.38 -42.21 13.76
N ALA A 58 11.48 -42.99 14.39
CA ALA A 58 11.79 -43.71 15.63
C ALA A 58 12.77 -44.88 15.42
N THR A 59 12.83 -45.46 14.22
CA THR A 59 13.65 -46.65 13.93
C THR A 59 15.14 -46.33 13.81
N CYS A 60 15.50 -45.27 13.08
CA CYS A 60 16.91 -44.94 12.79
C CYS A 60 17.34 -43.56 13.32
N GLY A 61 16.44 -42.80 13.95
CA GLY A 61 16.72 -41.47 14.47
C GLY A 61 16.79 -40.37 13.40
N TYR A 62 16.43 -40.65 12.15
CA TYR A 62 16.42 -39.64 11.08
C TYR A 62 15.47 -38.48 11.42
N GLU A 63 15.92 -37.25 11.17
CA GLU A 63 15.14 -36.02 11.33
C GLU A 63 15.28 -35.14 10.09
N ARG A 64 14.17 -34.54 9.65
CA ARG A 64 14.21 -33.44 8.67
C ARG A 64 13.12 -32.41 8.90
N PHE A 65 13.37 -31.23 8.34
CA PHE A 65 12.40 -30.15 8.23
C PHE A 65 12.02 -29.92 6.77
N TRP A 66 10.74 -29.62 6.56
CA TRP A 66 10.22 -29.15 5.29
C TRP A 66 9.45 -27.85 5.53
N GLN A 67 9.54 -26.92 4.58
CA GLN A 67 8.80 -25.66 4.65
C GLN A 67 8.27 -25.28 3.27
N ASN A 68 7.09 -24.66 3.22
CA ASN A 68 6.42 -24.35 1.95
C ASN A 68 6.96 -23.08 1.25
N GLN A 69 7.72 -22.25 1.96
CA GLN A 69 8.23 -20.98 1.45
C GLN A 69 9.48 -20.52 2.20
N PRO A 70 10.31 -19.66 1.57
CA PRO A 70 11.45 -19.04 2.23
C PRO A 70 11.03 -17.93 3.19
N MET A 71 11.93 -17.62 4.13
CA MET A 71 11.87 -16.43 4.98
C MET A 71 12.61 -15.27 4.32
N LEU A 72 12.02 -14.08 4.40
CA LEU A 72 12.63 -12.81 4.04
C LEU A 72 13.31 -12.18 5.26
N HIS A 73 13.84 -10.97 5.08
CA HIS A 73 14.45 -10.19 6.16
C HIS A 73 13.52 -10.07 7.38
N ARG A 74 14.11 -10.17 8.58
CA ARG A 74 13.39 -10.23 9.88
C ARG A 74 12.42 -11.41 10.02
N ASN A 75 12.75 -12.54 9.41
CA ASN A 75 11.98 -13.79 9.53
C ASN A 75 10.53 -13.65 9.04
N MET A 76 10.31 -12.90 7.96
CA MET A 76 8.99 -12.68 7.36
C MET A 76 8.70 -13.74 6.31
N PRO A 77 7.60 -14.51 6.38
CA PRO A 77 7.26 -15.44 5.31
C PRO A 77 7.00 -14.72 3.99
N ALA A 78 7.64 -15.17 2.91
CA ALA A 78 7.61 -14.46 1.63
C ALA A 78 6.18 -14.27 1.08
N CYS A 79 5.37 -15.32 1.13
CA CYS A 79 3.99 -15.31 0.63
C CYS A 79 3.05 -14.49 1.52
N ASN A 80 3.37 -14.30 2.81
CA ASN A 80 2.61 -13.37 3.66
C ASN A 80 2.77 -11.92 3.17
N LEU A 81 3.98 -11.52 2.80
CA LEU A 81 4.25 -10.19 2.25
C LEU A 81 3.67 -10.05 0.83
N LEU A 82 3.83 -11.07 -0.03
CA LEU A 82 3.26 -11.07 -1.39
C LEU A 82 1.73 -10.96 -1.37
N LEU A 83 1.04 -11.73 -0.53
CA LEU A 83 -0.41 -11.65 -0.38
C LEU A 83 -0.85 -10.26 0.10
N SER A 84 -0.09 -9.65 1.02
CA SER A 84 -0.37 -8.28 1.48
C SER A 84 -0.17 -7.24 0.36
N GLY A 85 0.88 -7.40 -0.44
CA GLY A 85 1.12 -6.59 -1.64
C GLY A 85 0.00 -6.73 -2.65
N ALA A 86 -0.39 -7.96 -2.99
CA ALA A 86 -1.46 -8.23 -3.95
C ALA A 86 -2.77 -7.57 -3.53
N ILE A 87 -3.19 -7.74 -2.27
CA ILE A 87 -4.41 -7.10 -1.72
C ILE A 87 -4.33 -5.57 -1.81
N HIS A 88 -3.19 -4.98 -1.42
CA HIS A 88 -3.04 -3.54 -1.37
C HIS A 88 -3.01 -2.92 -2.78
N PHE A 89 -2.21 -3.47 -3.68
CA PHE A 89 -2.01 -2.91 -5.02
C PHE A 89 -3.21 -3.13 -5.95
N SER A 90 -4.04 -4.15 -5.68
CA SER A 90 -5.29 -4.36 -6.42
C SER A 90 -6.47 -3.51 -5.90
N GLY A 91 -6.27 -2.73 -4.83
CA GLY A 91 -7.32 -1.92 -4.20
C GLY A 91 -8.43 -2.75 -3.54
N CYS A 92 -8.19 -4.04 -3.26
CA CYS A 92 -9.17 -4.89 -2.62
C CYS A 92 -9.33 -4.55 -1.12
N MET A 93 -10.56 -4.71 -0.60
CA MET A 93 -10.80 -4.56 0.84
C MET A 93 -10.20 -5.74 1.60
N ALA A 94 -9.08 -5.52 2.28
CA ALA A 94 -8.30 -6.56 2.94
C ALA A 94 -9.09 -7.44 3.90
N THR A 95 -9.97 -6.85 4.72
CA THR A 95 -10.80 -7.60 5.67
C THR A 95 -11.75 -8.55 4.96
N GLN A 96 -12.37 -8.13 3.85
CA GLN A 96 -13.26 -8.99 3.06
C GLN A 96 -12.47 -10.05 2.30
N THR A 97 -11.33 -9.71 1.70
CA THR A 97 -10.49 -10.68 1.00
C THR A 97 -10.00 -11.77 1.96
N ILE A 98 -9.49 -11.40 3.12
CA ILE A 98 -9.04 -12.36 4.14
C ILE A 98 -10.20 -13.21 4.65
N ARG A 99 -11.39 -12.61 4.85
CA ARG A 99 -12.60 -13.36 5.23
C ARG A 99 -12.97 -14.39 4.17
N MET A 100 -12.95 -13.99 2.89
CA MET A 100 -13.23 -14.87 1.75
C MET A 100 -12.24 -16.04 1.69
N LEU A 101 -10.93 -15.77 1.82
CA LEU A 101 -9.90 -16.82 1.86
C LEU A 101 -10.14 -17.83 3.00
N LYS A 102 -10.48 -17.33 4.19
CA LYS A 102 -10.81 -18.19 5.35
C LYS A 102 -12.07 -19.03 5.12
N LEU A 103 -13.11 -18.47 4.49
CA LEU A 103 -14.33 -19.20 4.13
C LEU A 103 -14.05 -20.29 3.08
N PHE A 104 -13.11 -20.04 2.17
CA PHE A 104 -12.61 -21.03 1.23
C PHE A 104 -11.70 -22.09 1.89
N GLY A 105 -11.42 -21.96 3.19
CA GLY A 105 -10.59 -22.89 3.95
C GLY A 105 -9.09 -22.71 3.74
N LEU A 106 -8.64 -21.55 3.24
CA LEU A 106 -7.21 -21.26 3.04
C LEU A 106 -6.58 -20.67 4.28
N GLN A 107 -5.44 -21.22 4.66
CA GLN A 107 -4.58 -20.60 5.65
C GLN A 107 -3.97 -19.30 5.08
N CYS A 108 -4.24 -18.18 5.74
CA CYS A 108 -3.79 -16.87 5.29
C CYS A 108 -3.47 -15.93 6.46
N ILE A 109 -2.91 -14.77 6.14
CA ILE A 109 -2.59 -13.73 7.12
C ILE A 109 -3.86 -13.16 7.79
N SER A 110 -3.71 -12.63 9.00
CA SER A 110 -4.76 -11.84 9.66
C SER A 110 -4.84 -10.42 9.08
N ALA A 111 -5.98 -9.75 9.32
CA ALA A 111 -6.12 -8.34 8.99
C ALA A 111 -5.06 -7.47 9.70
N SER A 112 -4.74 -7.78 10.97
CA SER A 112 -3.67 -7.09 11.72
C SER A 112 -2.30 -7.25 11.06
N THR A 113 -1.98 -8.44 10.59
CA THR A 113 -0.74 -8.71 9.84
C THR A 113 -0.72 -7.95 8.52
N PHE A 114 -1.85 -7.91 7.79
CA PHE A 114 -1.98 -7.08 6.59
C PHE A 114 -1.68 -5.60 6.89
N PHE A 115 -2.34 -4.99 7.88
CA PHE A 115 -2.13 -3.57 8.20
C PHE A 115 -0.70 -3.28 8.67
N ARG A 116 -0.08 -4.22 9.39
CA ARG A 116 1.34 -4.13 9.75
C ARG A 116 2.22 -4.15 8.50
N HIS A 117 1.96 -5.04 7.54
CA HIS A 117 2.70 -5.07 6.29
C HIS A 117 2.45 -3.83 5.44
N GLN A 118 1.22 -3.33 5.45
CA GLN A 118 0.83 -2.11 4.77
C GLN A 118 1.70 -0.94 5.22
N ARG A 119 1.77 -0.72 6.53
CA ARG A 119 2.55 0.36 7.14
C ARG A 119 4.06 0.21 6.94
N LEU A 120 4.60 -1.00 7.08
CA LEU A 120 6.05 -1.22 7.16
C LEU A 120 6.71 -1.48 5.80
N TYR A 121 5.97 -1.97 4.81
CA TYR A 121 6.54 -2.40 3.53
C TYR A 121 5.82 -1.80 2.35
N THR A 122 4.51 -2.04 2.18
CA THR A 122 3.86 -1.70 0.90
C THR A 122 3.59 -0.21 0.72
N ILE A 123 3.23 0.54 1.78
CA ILE A 123 3.15 2.02 1.72
C ILE A 123 4.51 2.63 1.40
N PRO A 124 5.61 2.32 2.14
CA PRO A 124 6.93 2.82 1.80
C PRO A 124 7.33 2.55 0.34
N THR A 125 7.04 1.35 -0.20
CA THR A 125 7.32 1.03 -1.60
C THR A 125 6.54 1.91 -2.56
N ILE A 126 5.25 2.16 -2.32
CA ILE A 126 4.43 3.07 -3.15
C ILE A 126 4.99 4.49 -3.10
N VAL A 127 5.29 4.99 -1.90
CA VAL A 127 5.84 6.35 -1.72
C VAL A 127 7.18 6.47 -2.46
N GLN A 128 8.05 5.47 -2.35
CA GLN A 128 9.33 5.46 -3.05
C GLN A 128 9.16 5.45 -4.57
N ALA A 129 8.25 4.61 -5.10
CA ALA A 129 7.97 4.57 -6.53
C ALA A 129 7.45 5.92 -7.04
N TRP A 130 6.50 6.52 -6.31
CA TRP A 130 5.97 7.84 -6.62
C TRP A 130 7.06 8.93 -6.58
N GLN A 131 7.93 8.93 -5.55
CA GLN A 131 9.05 9.87 -5.46
C GLN A 131 10.02 9.74 -6.64
N ASN A 132 10.30 8.51 -7.08
CA ASN A 132 11.18 8.26 -8.21
C ASN A 132 10.58 8.80 -9.52
N GLU A 133 9.28 8.59 -9.74
CA GLU A 133 8.57 9.14 -10.90
C GLU A 133 8.53 10.68 -10.86
N GLN A 134 8.21 11.26 -9.70
CA GLN A 134 8.22 12.70 -9.50
C GLN A 134 9.59 13.34 -9.75
N ALA A 135 10.67 12.68 -9.30
CA ALA A 135 12.03 13.18 -9.52
C ALA A 135 12.38 13.22 -11.02
N GLY A 136 11.90 12.25 -11.81
CA GLY A 136 12.05 12.24 -13.27
C GLY A 136 11.37 13.45 -13.92
N ILE A 137 10.10 13.67 -13.59
CA ILE A 137 9.31 14.81 -14.11
C ILE A 137 9.94 16.15 -13.71
N ILE A 138 10.36 16.31 -12.45
CA ILE A 138 10.99 17.55 -11.97
C ILE A 138 12.32 17.80 -12.69
N ARG A 139 13.10 16.76 -12.99
CA ARG A 139 14.37 16.90 -13.72
C ARG A 139 14.11 17.41 -15.14
N GLU A 140 13.14 16.83 -15.83
CA GLU A 140 12.74 17.27 -17.18
C GLU A 140 12.25 18.72 -17.16
N LEU A 141 11.40 19.10 -16.19
CA LEU A 141 10.93 20.48 -16.05
C LEU A 141 12.04 21.49 -15.71
N LYS A 142 13.09 21.08 -15.00
CA LYS A 142 14.25 21.93 -14.66
C LYS A 142 15.22 22.12 -15.83
N GLU A 143 15.32 21.13 -16.72
CA GLU A 143 16.12 21.23 -17.95
C GLU A 143 15.47 22.21 -18.94
N VAL A 144 14.15 22.42 -18.86
CA VAL A 144 13.43 23.50 -19.55
C VAL A 144 13.58 24.84 -18.79
N GLY A 145 14.82 25.32 -18.73
CA GLY A 145 15.34 26.67 -18.45
C GLY A 145 14.54 27.64 -17.55
N SER A 146 15.09 27.93 -16.37
CA SER A 146 14.75 29.07 -15.49
C SER A 146 15.34 30.43 -15.94
N SER A 147 16.09 30.47 -17.05
CA SER A 147 16.74 31.67 -17.59
C SER A 147 15.84 32.55 -18.47
N GLU A 148 14.60 32.14 -18.73
CA GLU A 148 13.71 32.80 -19.70
C GLU A 148 12.58 33.62 -19.06
N VAL A 149 12.46 33.62 -17.72
CA VAL A 149 11.32 34.25 -17.03
C VAL A 149 11.80 35.40 -16.11
N PRO A 150 11.23 36.61 -16.23
CA PRO A 150 11.77 37.81 -15.58
C PRO A 150 11.61 37.86 -14.04
N SER A 151 10.85 36.96 -13.42
CA SER A 151 10.80 36.82 -11.94
C SER A 151 10.15 35.50 -11.48
N SER A 152 10.35 35.17 -10.20
CA SER A 152 9.83 33.95 -9.55
C SER A 152 8.30 33.80 -9.64
N THR A 153 7.54 34.90 -9.63
CA THR A 153 6.07 34.88 -9.78
C THR A 153 5.63 34.43 -11.17
N TRP A 154 6.46 34.64 -12.20
CA TRP A 154 6.19 34.21 -13.56
C TRP A 154 6.58 32.74 -13.78
N CYS A 155 7.52 32.20 -13.00
CA CYS A 155 7.92 30.80 -13.10
C CYS A 155 6.74 29.85 -12.83
N GLU A 156 5.80 30.21 -11.95
CA GLU A 156 4.63 29.37 -11.69
C GLU A 156 3.67 29.28 -12.88
N LEU A 157 3.34 30.43 -13.49
CA LEU A 157 2.46 30.46 -14.67
C LEU A 157 3.14 29.82 -15.88
N GLU A 158 4.41 30.13 -16.10
CA GLU A 158 5.17 29.62 -17.24
C GLU A 158 5.43 28.12 -17.10
N GLY A 159 5.74 27.64 -15.89
CA GLY A 159 5.84 26.21 -15.60
C GLY A 159 4.54 25.46 -15.86
N LEU A 160 3.40 26.06 -15.47
CA LEU A 160 2.07 25.49 -15.75
C LEU A 160 1.79 25.42 -17.26
N LYS A 161 2.06 26.48 -18.03
CA LYS A 161 1.88 26.50 -19.48
C LYS A 161 2.66 25.37 -20.15
N ARG A 162 3.96 25.30 -19.87
CA ARG A 162 4.85 24.26 -20.41
C ARG A 162 4.39 22.85 -20.06
N SER A 163 3.96 22.64 -18.81
CA SER A 163 3.44 21.34 -18.38
C SER A 163 2.17 20.95 -19.15
N ILE A 164 1.27 21.90 -19.38
CA ILE A 164 0.04 21.65 -20.13
C ILE A 164 0.34 21.38 -21.61
N ASP A 165 1.26 22.12 -22.22
CA ASP A 165 1.63 21.92 -23.63
C ASP A 165 2.30 20.56 -23.84
N PHE A 166 3.18 20.15 -22.92
CA PHE A 166 3.73 18.78 -22.91
C PHE A 166 2.62 17.72 -22.85
N LEU A 167 1.63 17.87 -21.97
CA LEU A 167 0.52 16.91 -21.87
C LEU A 167 -0.30 16.85 -23.17
N LYS A 168 -0.51 17.99 -23.84
CA LYS A 168 -1.19 18.04 -25.15
C LYS A 168 -0.37 17.32 -26.24
N GLU A 169 0.96 17.50 -26.25
CA GLU A 169 1.85 16.80 -27.18
C GLU A 169 1.80 15.28 -27.00
N GLN A 170 1.61 14.81 -25.76
CA GLN A 170 1.40 13.40 -25.46
C GLN A 170 -0.07 12.94 -25.66
N HIS A 171 -0.90 13.75 -26.33
CA HIS A 171 -2.32 13.50 -26.58
C HIS A 171 -3.15 13.24 -25.30
N MET A 172 -2.73 13.79 -24.16
CA MET A 172 -3.47 13.71 -22.89
C MET A 172 -4.32 14.96 -22.67
N GLN A 173 -5.61 14.76 -22.38
CA GLN A 173 -6.51 15.85 -22.02
C GLN A 173 -6.58 16.00 -20.49
N VAL A 174 -6.33 17.21 -19.99
CA VAL A 174 -6.51 17.54 -18.58
C VAL A 174 -7.99 17.83 -18.32
N SER A 175 -8.68 16.95 -17.60
CA SER A 175 -10.10 17.13 -17.28
C SER A 175 -10.33 18.01 -16.04
N ALA A 176 -9.40 17.99 -15.09
CA ALA A 176 -9.46 18.78 -13.88
C ALA A 176 -8.08 19.28 -13.49
N LEU A 177 -8.01 20.54 -13.04
CA LEU A 177 -6.78 21.18 -12.56
C LEU A 177 -7.04 21.83 -11.20
N ILE A 178 -6.19 21.53 -10.22
CA ILE A 178 -6.24 22.11 -8.87
C ILE A 178 -5.00 22.99 -8.71
N THR A 179 -5.17 24.27 -8.39
CA THR A 179 -4.04 25.20 -8.20
C THR A 179 -4.17 26.00 -6.91
N ASP A 180 -3.07 26.59 -6.46
CA ASP A 180 -3.09 27.62 -5.42
C ASP A 180 -3.83 28.88 -5.88
N ARG A 181 -4.05 29.81 -4.93
CA ARG A 181 -4.69 31.11 -5.18
C ARG A 181 -3.73 32.10 -5.86
N ASN A 182 -3.13 31.73 -6.98
CA ASN A 182 -2.36 32.63 -7.83
C ASN A 182 -3.28 33.26 -8.91
N ARG A 183 -3.42 34.60 -8.88
CA ARG A 183 -4.33 35.34 -9.78
C ARG A 183 -3.97 35.19 -11.26
N GLN A 184 -2.67 35.12 -11.59
CA GLN A 184 -2.21 35.00 -12.98
C GLN A 184 -2.51 33.61 -13.54
N VAL A 185 -2.25 32.57 -12.74
CA VAL A 185 -2.59 31.17 -13.05
C VAL A 185 -4.10 31.00 -13.21
N ALA A 186 -4.89 31.46 -12.24
CA ALA A 186 -6.35 31.32 -12.29
C ALA A 186 -6.98 32.07 -13.48
N LYS A 187 -6.40 33.20 -13.89
CA LYS A 187 -6.82 33.91 -15.10
C LYS A 187 -6.52 33.09 -16.35
N TRP A 188 -5.27 32.63 -16.49
CA TRP A 188 -4.84 31.88 -17.67
C TRP A 188 -5.60 30.55 -17.81
N VAL A 189 -5.79 29.78 -16.74
CA VAL A 189 -6.56 28.52 -16.77
C VAL A 189 -7.99 28.76 -17.23
N ARG A 190 -8.63 29.83 -16.75
CA ARG A 190 -10.00 30.21 -17.14
C ARG A 190 -10.10 30.56 -18.62
N GLU A 191 -9.10 31.24 -19.16
CA GLU A 191 -9.10 31.73 -20.54
C GLU A 191 -8.69 30.61 -21.52
N GLU A 192 -7.73 29.76 -21.18
CA GLU A 192 -7.14 28.78 -22.11
C GLU A 192 -7.61 27.34 -21.92
N LEU A 193 -7.88 26.89 -20.69
CA LEU A 193 -8.16 25.48 -20.40
C LEU A 193 -9.64 25.20 -20.18
N CYS A 194 -10.36 26.10 -19.50
CA CYS A 194 -11.79 25.94 -19.25
C CYS A 194 -12.63 25.84 -20.54
N PRO A 195 -12.36 26.61 -21.62
CA PRO A 195 -13.08 26.43 -22.89
C PRO A 195 -12.86 25.04 -23.52
N GLY A 196 -11.70 24.42 -23.26
CA GLY A 196 -11.37 23.06 -23.67
C GLY A 196 -11.97 21.96 -22.79
N GLY A 197 -12.87 22.30 -21.86
CA GLY A 197 -13.54 21.36 -20.96
C GLY A 197 -12.80 21.07 -19.66
N THR A 198 -11.72 21.79 -19.35
CA THR A 198 -10.98 21.62 -18.09
C THR A 198 -11.74 22.26 -16.93
N SER A 199 -12.01 21.50 -15.87
CA SER A 199 -12.59 22.04 -14.64
C SER A 199 -11.48 22.56 -13.71
N HIS A 200 -11.57 23.84 -13.30
CA HIS A 200 -10.57 24.45 -12.40
C HIS A 200 -11.06 24.53 -10.96
N PHE A 201 -10.21 24.09 -10.02
CA PHE A 201 -10.45 24.16 -8.58
C PHE A 201 -9.28 24.83 -7.87
N PHE A 202 -9.56 25.40 -6.70
CA PHE A 202 -8.51 25.88 -5.80
C PHE A 202 -8.15 24.81 -4.78
N ASP A 203 -6.88 24.74 -4.41
CA ASP A 203 -6.41 23.85 -3.36
C ASP A 203 -7.16 24.15 -2.03
N ILE A 204 -7.88 23.12 -1.55
CA ILE A 204 -8.66 23.15 -0.32
C ILE A 204 -7.77 23.22 0.93
N TRP A 205 -6.51 22.82 0.83
CA TRP A 205 -5.55 22.89 1.93
C TRP A 205 -5.43 24.32 2.49
N HIS A 206 -5.46 25.34 1.62
CA HIS A 206 -5.43 26.73 2.06
C HIS A 206 -6.64 27.14 2.91
N ILE A 207 -7.79 26.53 2.66
CA ILE A 207 -9.01 26.71 3.47
C ILE A 207 -8.82 26.01 4.81
N GLY A 208 -8.37 24.74 4.80
CA GLY A 208 -8.09 23.98 6.03
C GLY A 208 -7.07 24.69 6.93
N LYS A 209 -6.00 25.23 6.35
CA LYS A 209 -4.98 26.02 7.07
C LYS A 209 -5.55 27.32 7.65
N SER A 210 -6.43 28.01 6.92
CA SER A 210 -7.06 29.25 7.40
C SER A 210 -8.04 28.97 8.53
N LEU A 211 -8.79 27.87 8.43
CA LEU A 211 -9.68 27.39 9.47
C LEU A 211 -8.89 27.00 10.73
N GLY A 212 -7.80 26.26 10.58
CA GLY A 212 -6.90 25.92 11.70
C GLY A 212 -6.40 27.17 12.43
N LYS A 213 -5.97 28.20 11.69
CA LYS A 213 -5.56 29.49 12.28
C LYS A 213 -6.70 30.21 13.01
N ALA A 214 -7.93 30.14 12.48
CA ALA A 214 -9.09 30.75 13.11
C ALA A 214 -9.48 30.01 14.40
N LEU A 215 -9.42 28.67 14.39
CA LEU A 215 -9.63 27.82 15.57
C LEU A 215 -8.56 28.09 16.64
N ASP A 216 -7.29 28.18 16.24
CA ASP A 216 -6.19 28.51 17.16
C ASP A 216 -6.32 29.91 17.78
N ALA A 217 -6.90 30.86 17.06
CA ALA A 217 -7.19 32.19 17.57
C ALA A 217 -8.35 32.16 18.58
N ALA A 218 -9.46 31.49 18.23
CA ALA A 218 -10.63 31.35 19.10
C ALA A 218 -10.33 30.56 20.38
N ALA A 219 -9.46 29.55 20.31
CA ALA A 219 -9.06 28.71 21.44
C ALA A 219 -8.25 29.44 22.53
N LYS A 220 -7.89 30.72 22.31
CA LYS A 220 -7.19 31.57 23.28
C LYS A 220 -8.14 32.43 24.13
N GLU A 221 -9.41 32.52 23.75
CA GLU A 221 -10.44 33.25 24.50
C GLU A 221 -10.88 32.47 25.75
N ARG A 222 -11.25 33.19 26.82
CA ARG A 222 -11.85 32.56 28.01
C ARG A 222 -13.17 31.90 27.58
N GLU A 223 -13.41 30.69 28.08
CA GLU A 223 -14.57 29.81 27.75
C GLU A 223 -14.48 29.04 26.42
N CYS A 224 -13.38 29.12 25.67
CA CYS A 224 -13.20 28.42 24.39
C CYS A 224 -12.08 27.34 24.38
N GLU A 225 -11.71 26.82 25.56
CA GLU A 225 -10.56 25.91 25.74
C GLU A 225 -10.75 24.56 25.02
N ASP A 226 -11.99 24.09 24.86
CA ASP A 226 -12.34 22.85 24.16
C ASP A 226 -12.00 22.88 22.66
N LEU A 227 -11.89 24.08 22.06
CA LEU A 227 -11.47 24.24 20.65
C LEU A 227 -10.03 23.78 20.41
N LYS A 228 -9.20 23.64 21.46
CA LYS A 228 -7.85 23.04 21.38
C LYS A 228 -7.87 21.56 20.99
N LEU A 229 -9.00 20.87 21.16
CA LEU A 229 -9.17 19.49 20.70
C LEU A 229 -9.28 19.41 19.17
N TRP A 230 -9.79 20.48 18.54
CA TRP A 230 -10.00 20.58 17.09
C TRP A 230 -8.79 21.11 16.32
N SER A 231 -7.81 21.69 17.01
CA SER A 231 -6.54 22.12 16.42
C SER A 231 -5.49 21.00 16.31
N GLN A 232 -5.82 19.77 16.74
CA GLN A 232 -4.90 18.64 16.59
C GLN A 232 -4.79 18.20 15.11
N PRO A 233 -3.57 17.89 14.61
CA PRO A 233 -3.34 17.54 13.19
C PRO A 233 -4.12 16.34 12.66
N SER A 234 -4.73 15.55 13.54
CA SER A 234 -5.44 14.31 13.25
C SER A 234 -6.77 14.48 12.52
N LEU A 235 -7.33 15.69 12.44
CA LEU A 235 -8.65 15.94 11.80
C LEU A 235 -8.58 16.63 10.42
N ILE A 236 -7.45 17.22 10.01
CA ILE A 236 -7.36 18.05 8.79
C ILE A 236 -6.56 17.41 7.65
N THR A 237 -5.86 16.28 7.87
CA THR A 237 -5.27 15.54 6.76
C THR A 237 -6.35 14.75 6.01
N CYS A 238 -6.67 15.13 4.78
CA CYS A 238 -7.52 14.40 3.82
C CYS A 238 -6.97 13.00 3.41
N THR A 239 -6.22 12.33 4.28
CA THR A 239 -5.76 10.96 4.10
C THR A 239 -6.18 10.15 5.33
N GLY A 240 -7.43 9.69 5.34
CA GLY A 240 -7.89 8.81 6.41
C GLY A 240 -9.39 8.82 6.61
N LEU A 241 -10.12 8.12 5.74
CA LEU A 241 -11.36 7.47 6.17
C LEU A 241 -10.99 6.44 7.24
N GLN A 242 -10.92 6.89 8.49
CA GLN A 242 -11.07 6.05 9.66
C GLN A 242 -12.30 6.61 10.37
N LEU A 243 -13.47 6.02 10.06
CA LEU A 243 -14.64 6.12 10.93
C LEU A 243 -14.42 5.14 12.09
N PRO A 244 -14.21 5.61 13.34
CA PRO A 244 -14.65 4.88 14.52
C PRO A 244 -15.99 5.47 14.95
N LEU A 245 -17.07 5.00 14.34
CA LEU A 245 -18.41 5.11 14.92
C LEU A 245 -18.95 3.68 14.95
N LEU A 246 -18.81 3.04 16.11
CA LEU A 246 -19.70 2.03 16.67
C LEU A 246 -19.05 1.46 17.94
N MET A 247 -19.15 2.20 19.04
CA MET A 247 -19.32 1.64 20.38
C MET A 247 -20.15 2.64 21.20
N GLU A 248 -21.08 2.10 21.98
CA GLU A 248 -22.02 2.74 22.91
C GLU A 248 -23.43 3.06 22.38
N ILE A 249 -24.25 2.02 22.28
CA ILE A 249 -25.54 2.03 22.97
C ILE A 249 -25.53 0.81 23.91
N GLN A 250 -25.34 1.05 25.20
CA GLN A 250 -25.76 0.13 26.26
C GLN A 250 -27.19 0.49 26.65
N MET A 251 -28.14 -0.33 26.23
CA MET A 251 -29.36 -0.77 26.92
C MET A 251 -30.22 -1.58 25.94
#